data_AF-A0A2M4AY92-F1
#
_entry.id   AF-A0A2M4AY92-F1
#
_cell.length_a   1.000
_cell.length_b   1.000
_cell.length_c   1.000
_cell.angle_alpha   90.00
_cell.angle_beta   90.00
_cell.angle_gamma   90.00
#
_symmetry.space_group_name_H-M   'P 1'
#
loop_
_entity.id
_entity.type
_entity.pdbx_description
1 polymer ?
#
loop_
_entity_poly.entity_id
_entity_poly.type
_entity_poly.pdbx_seq_one_letter_code
_entity_poly.pdbx_strand_id
1 'polypeptide(L)'
;YLIESCKLDLSAGFVYFLAMLTNNLFSKTHPWARLNLSNAYKCLLNLTSKISDVEANKMLRLAIPFNLFEFAKCLIERYNIDFQAVDELNGWNVFHLCVSDKRSCWLQEIVNDDTIASDVNGNKADLFRYMLAKERDTDFFGNFDKRGRSILHLAIENELRGIVEHILCRELGLQNFDDIKNLRVNAISTITFCYRAIHEISKSVEDQWLSHQLICVLARQIAKISLANRKELQESNRTVLILQEDAKVLYKIAMKCRSLSLMYYLYLEFPNAIP
;
A
#
# COMPACT_ATOMS: atom_id res chain seq x y z
N TYR A 1 -9.90 34.24 20.14
CA TYR A 1 -8.96 35.39 20.10
C TYR A 1 -8.58 35.79 18.68
N LEU A 2 -7.51 35.30 18.02
CA LEU A 2 -7.09 35.83 16.70
C LEU A 2 -8.21 35.85 15.63
N ILE A 3 -9.03 34.80 15.56
CA ILE A 3 -10.16 34.74 14.61
C ILE A 3 -11.21 35.81 14.93
N GLU A 4 -11.59 35.95 16.20
CA GLU A 4 -12.60 36.90 16.67
C GLU A 4 -12.10 38.35 16.66
N SER A 5 -10.83 38.55 17.00
CA SER A 5 -10.18 39.85 17.13
C SER A 5 -9.72 40.41 15.78
N CYS A 6 -9.32 39.55 14.84
CA CYS A 6 -8.80 39.97 13.53
C CYS A 6 -9.77 39.73 12.37
N LYS A 7 -10.97 39.17 12.61
CA LYS A 7 -11.94 38.78 11.56
C LYS A 7 -11.29 37.97 10.43
N LEU A 8 -10.33 37.11 10.79
CA LEU A 8 -9.62 36.29 9.81
C LEU A 8 -10.59 35.28 9.21
N ASP A 9 -10.82 35.39 7.90
CA ASP A 9 -11.52 34.35 7.15
C ASP A 9 -10.57 33.16 6.97
N LEU A 10 -10.85 32.06 7.68
CA LEU A 10 -10.04 30.85 7.61
C LEU A 10 -10.35 30.12 6.30
N SER A 11 -9.66 30.51 5.23
CA SER A 11 -9.70 29.79 3.96
C SER A 11 -9.10 28.37 4.10
N ALA A 12 -9.54 27.45 3.23
CA ALA A 12 -9.01 26.08 3.17
C ALA A 12 -7.48 26.04 3.05
N GLY A 13 -6.91 26.93 2.25
CA GLY A 13 -5.46 27.04 2.07
C GLY A 13 -4.73 27.45 3.35
N PHE A 14 -5.28 28.40 4.11
CA PHE A 14 -4.68 28.84 5.37
C PHE A 14 -4.77 27.74 6.45
N VAL A 15 -5.86 26.98 6.50
CA VAL A 15 -5.99 25.82 7.40
C VAL A 15 -4.99 24.73 7.07
N TYR A 16 -4.82 24.40 5.79
CA TYR A 16 -3.80 23.44 5.38
C TYR A 16 -2.39 23.93 5.76
N PHE A 17 -2.09 25.21 5.54
CA PHE A 17 -0.81 25.81 5.93
C PHE A 17 -0.56 25.71 7.44
N LEU A 18 -1.57 26.01 8.27
CA LEU A 18 -1.48 25.83 9.72
C LEU A 18 -1.25 24.37 10.11
N ALA A 19 -1.92 23.42 9.46
CA ALA A 19 -1.70 21.99 9.71
C ALA A 19 -0.27 21.56 9.40
N MET A 20 0.29 22.00 8.26
CA MET A 20 1.70 21.76 7.93
C MET A 20 2.66 22.34 8.97
N LEU A 21 2.50 23.61 9.34
CA LEU A 21 3.37 24.27 10.31
C LEU A 21 3.31 23.60 11.68
N THR A 22 2.10 23.30 12.15
CA THR A 22 1.84 22.62 13.42
C THR A 22 2.58 21.30 13.45
N ASN A 23 2.40 20.45 12.44
CA ASN A 23 3.07 19.15 12.37
C ASN A 23 4.61 19.26 12.36
N ASN A 24 5.16 20.25 11.64
CA ASN A 24 6.61 20.45 11.51
C ASN A 24 7.28 21.07 12.74
N LEU A 25 6.57 21.92 13.48
CA LEU A 25 7.09 22.49 14.72
C LEU A 25 7.15 21.41 15.80
N PHE A 26 6.12 20.56 15.91
CA PHE A 26 6.03 19.54 16.96
C PHE A 26 6.88 18.30 16.73
N SER A 27 7.19 17.94 15.48
CA SER A 27 8.18 16.89 15.21
C SER A 27 9.60 17.27 15.70
N LYS A 28 9.87 18.58 15.85
CA LYS A 28 11.16 19.11 16.31
C LYS A 28 11.19 19.53 17.78
N THR A 29 10.05 19.90 18.38
CA THR A 29 10.02 20.41 19.76
C THR A 29 9.52 19.37 20.76
N HIS A 30 10.46 18.80 21.50
CA HIS A 30 10.40 18.10 22.79
C HIS A 30 9.20 17.15 23.09
N PRO A 31 9.46 15.91 23.58
CA PRO A 31 8.46 14.85 23.86
C PRO A 31 7.30 15.20 24.81
N TRP A 32 7.33 16.36 25.47
CA TRP A 32 6.37 16.76 26.50
C TRP A 32 5.23 17.62 25.95
N ALA A 33 5.35 18.14 24.71
CA ALA A 33 4.26 18.77 24.00
C ALA A 33 3.30 17.70 23.43
N ARG A 34 2.66 16.92 24.32
CA ARG A 34 1.55 16.02 23.97
C ARG A 34 0.30 16.84 23.67
N LEU A 35 0.35 17.62 22.60
CA LEU A 35 -0.82 18.31 22.07
C LEU A 35 -1.73 17.26 21.44
N ASN A 36 -3.01 17.33 21.79
CA ASN A 36 -4.02 16.54 21.13
C ASN A 36 -4.29 17.14 19.74
N LEU A 37 -3.44 16.77 18.76
CA LEU A 37 -3.51 17.25 17.38
C LEU A 37 -4.87 16.96 16.75
N SER A 38 -5.49 15.82 17.06
CA SER A 38 -6.83 15.47 16.59
C SER A 38 -7.86 16.53 17.00
N ASN A 39 -7.90 16.90 18.29
CA ASN A 39 -8.80 17.94 18.77
C ASN A 39 -8.46 19.31 18.20
N ALA A 40 -7.17 19.65 18.09
CA ALA A 40 -6.74 20.92 17.51
C ALA A 40 -7.19 21.06 16.04
N TYR A 41 -7.00 20.02 15.23
CA TYR A 41 -7.45 20.00 13.84
C TYR A 41 -8.98 19.97 13.72
N LYS A 42 -9.69 19.23 14.57
CA LYS A 42 -11.17 19.28 14.63
C LYS A 42 -11.68 20.69 14.95
N CYS A 43 -11.07 21.37 15.92
CA CYS A 43 -11.39 22.76 16.23
C CYS A 43 -11.07 23.67 15.03
N LEU A 44 -9.91 23.52 14.41
CA LEU A 44 -9.52 24.33 13.26
C LEU A 44 -10.50 24.18 12.09
N LEU A 45 -10.88 22.93 11.77
CA LEU A 45 -11.88 22.63 10.73
C LEU A 45 -13.29 23.12 11.09
N ASN A 46 -13.67 23.09 12.37
CA ASN A 46 -14.95 23.65 12.85
C ASN A 46 -15.03 25.17 12.71
N LEU A 47 -13.90 25.86 12.88
CA LEU A 47 -13.83 27.31 12.80
C LEU A 47 -13.82 27.82 11.35
N THR A 48 -13.60 26.93 10.37
CA THR A 48 -13.74 27.28 8.95
C THR A 48 -15.20 27.26 8.53
N SER A 49 -15.67 28.35 7.92
CA SER A 49 -17.07 28.47 7.54
C SER A 49 -17.41 27.89 6.16
N LYS A 50 -16.41 27.47 5.36
CA LYS A 50 -16.58 27.16 3.92
C LYS A 50 -15.54 26.18 3.34
N ILE A 51 -15.28 25.03 3.98
CA ILE A 51 -14.55 23.96 3.30
C ILE A 51 -15.58 23.03 2.65
N SER A 52 -15.62 23.02 1.32
CA SER A 52 -16.39 22.05 0.54
C SER A 52 -15.74 20.68 0.51
N ASP A 53 -16.50 19.63 0.18
CA ASP A 53 -15.93 18.29 -0.01
C ASP A 53 -14.82 18.29 -1.09
N VAL A 54 -14.97 19.09 -2.15
CA VAL A 54 -13.96 19.23 -3.21
C VAL A 54 -12.65 19.80 -2.65
N GLU A 55 -12.72 20.82 -1.79
CA GLU A 55 -11.54 21.40 -1.14
C GLU A 55 -10.93 20.43 -0.12
N ALA A 56 -11.75 19.72 0.66
CA ALA A 56 -11.28 18.70 1.59
C ALA A 56 -10.53 17.57 0.86
N ASN A 57 -11.04 17.12 -0.30
CA ASN A 57 -10.36 16.14 -1.15
C ASN A 57 -8.99 16.66 -1.65
N LYS A 58 -8.92 17.92 -2.10
CA LYS A 58 -7.64 18.55 -2.47
C LYS A 58 -6.68 18.62 -1.29
N MET A 59 -7.16 19.02 -0.12
CA MET A 59 -6.37 19.10 1.11
C MET A 59 -5.87 17.72 1.55
N LEU A 60 -6.68 16.67 1.45
CA LEU A 60 -6.27 15.30 1.76
C LEU A 60 -5.15 14.82 0.83
N ARG A 61 -5.30 15.08 -0.47
CA ARG A 61 -4.28 14.73 -1.48
C ARG A 61 -2.96 15.46 -1.23
N LEU A 62 -3.00 16.67 -0.68
CA LEU A 62 -1.82 17.39 -0.22
C LEU A 62 -1.33 16.92 1.16
N ALA A 63 -2.18 16.38 2.02
CA ALA A 63 -1.80 15.92 3.36
C ALA A 63 -0.98 14.62 3.32
N ILE A 64 -1.29 13.71 2.38
CA ILE A 64 -0.67 12.38 2.29
C ILE A 64 0.84 12.45 2.01
N PRO A 65 1.35 13.18 1.00
CA PRO A 65 2.78 13.27 0.73
C PRO A 65 3.58 13.94 1.88
N PHE A 66 2.92 14.81 2.64
CA PHE A 66 3.51 15.52 3.78
C PHE A 66 3.34 14.78 5.12
N ASN A 67 2.81 13.56 5.08
CA ASN A 67 2.63 12.70 6.26
C ASN A 67 1.82 13.35 7.40
N LEU A 68 0.79 14.12 7.05
CA LEU A 68 -0.08 14.78 8.04
C LEU A 68 -1.18 13.82 8.52
N PHE A 69 -0.82 12.71 9.16
CA PHE A 69 -1.72 11.60 9.52
C PHE A 69 -2.99 12.07 10.26
N GLU A 70 -2.83 12.74 11.40
CA GLU A 70 -3.97 13.19 12.22
C GLU A 70 -4.86 14.20 11.49
N PHE A 71 -4.27 15.04 10.64
CA PHE A 71 -5.02 15.99 9.83
C PHE A 71 -5.84 15.28 8.74
N ALA A 72 -5.22 14.35 8.03
CA ALA A 72 -5.88 13.51 7.02
C ALA A 72 -7.05 12.72 7.62
N LYS A 73 -6.85 12.14 8.81
CA LYS A 73 -7.91 11.46 9.56
C LYS A 73 -9.08 12.39 9.87
N CYS A 74 -8.80 13.60 10.35
CA CYS A 74 -9.85 14.60 10.62
C CYS A 74 -10.62 15.01 9.34
N LEU A 75 -9.94 15.09 8.20
CA LEU A 75 -10.61 15.35 6.91
C LEU A 75 -11.55 14.20 6.52
N ILE A 76 -11.08 12.95 6.61
CA ILE A 76 -11.88 11.75 6.27
C ILE A 76 -13.07 11.58 7.21
N GLU A 77 -12.93 11.92 8.50
CA GLU A 77 -14.02 11.83 9.47
C GLU A 77 -15.13 12.86 9.23
N ARG A 78 -14.80 14.01 8.64
CA ARG A 78 -15.70 15.17 8.56
C ARG A 78 -16.36 15.34 7.19
N TYR A 79 -15.65 15.02 6.12
CA TYR A 79 -16.05 15.35 4.74
C TYR A 79 -16.33 14.09 3.93
N ASN A 80 -17.11 14.24 2.87
CA ASN A 80 -17.34 13.14 1.93
C ASN A 80 -16.14 13.04 0.97
N ILE A 81 -15.16 12.23 1.37
CA ILE A 81 -13.94 11.99 0.59
C ILE A 81 -14.22 10.97 -0.52
N ASP A 82 -13.89 11.34 -1.75
CA ASP A 82 -13.87 10.43 -2.87
C ASP A 82 -12.47 9.82 -2.98
N PHE A 83 -12.32 8.59 -2.49
CA PHE A 83 -11.05 7.88 -2.53
C PHE A 83 -10.67 7.42 -3.95
N GLN A 84 -11.61 7.41 -4.89
CA GLN A 84 -11.37 7.03 -6.28
C GLN A 84 -11.06 8.21 -7.18
N ALA A 85 -11.28 9.45 -6.72
CA ALA A 85 -10.96 10.66 -7.47
C ALA A 85 -9.48 10.67 -7.90
N VAL A 86 -9.26 10.60 -9.21
CA VAL A 86 -7.92 10.60 -9.81
C VAL A 86 -7.46 12.01 -10.13
N ASP A 87 -6.15 12.21 -10.06
CA ASP A 87 -5.49 13.37 -10.65
C ASP A 87 -5.49 13.29 -12.18
N GLU A 88 -5.90 14.36 -12.86
CA GLU A 88 -5.87 14.38 -14.31
C GLU A 88 -4.45 14.39 -14.88
N LEU A 89 -3.41 14.80 -14.15
CA LEU A 89 -2.05 14.86 -14.70
C LEU A 89 -1.36 13.50 -14.68
N ASN A 90 -1.47 12.74 -13.60
CA ASN A 90 -0.77 11.45 -13.44
C ASN A 90 -1.68 10.21 -13.27
N GLY A 91 -3.00 10.39 -13.13
CA GLY A 91 -3.96 9.30 -12.91
C GLY A 91 -3.99 8.77 -11.47
N TRP A 92 -3.39 9.48 -10.51
CA TRP A 92 -3.28 9.00 -9.13
C TRP A 92 -4.47 9.39 -8.28
N ASN A 93 -5.06 8.41 -7.61
CA ASN A 93 -5.96 8.64 -6.48
C ASN A 93 -5.18 8.70 -5.14
N VAL A 94 -5.88 8.83 -4.03
CA VAL A 94 -5.26 8.92 -2.68
C VAL A 94 -4.47 7.67 -2.28
N PHE A 95 -4.84 6.49 -2.77
CA PHE A 95 -4.09 5.26 -2.49
C PHE A 95 -2.75 5.23 -3.23
N HIS A 96 -2.70 5.69 -4.48
CA HIS A 96 -1.43 5.87 -5.21
C HIS A 96 -0.49 6.82 -4.46
N LEU A 97 -1.02 7.91 -3.89
CA LEU A 97 -0.24 8.87 -3.10
C LEU A 97 0.36 8.21 -1.84
N CYS A 98 -0.40 7.37 -1.14
CA CYS A 98 0.06 6.65 0.05
C CYS A 98 1.23 5.70 -0.25
N VAL A 99 1.21 5.06 -1.42
CA VAL A 99 2.24 4.09 -1.80
C VAL A 99 3.38 4.69 -2.61
N SER A 100 3.41 6.01 -2.79
CA SER A 100 4.45 6.70 -3.54
C SER A 100 5.65 7.10 -2.67
N ASP A 101 6.87 6.87 -3.17
CA ASP A 101 8.13 7.31 -2.56
C ASP A 101 8.45 8.80 -2.80
N LYS A 102 7.48 9.59 -3.30
CA LYS A 102 7.65 11.04 -3.36
C LYS A 102 7.60 11.61 -1.95
N ARG A 103 8.74 11.59 -1.26
CA ARG A 103 9.05 12.57 -0.21
C ARG A 103 9.04 13.93 -0.90
N SER A 104 8.32 14.91 -0.35
CA SER A 104 8.48 16.28 -0.86
C SER A 104 9.93 16.71 -0.59
N CYS A 105 10.57 17.37 -1.57
CA CYS A 105 11.94 17.89 -1.45
C CYS A 105 12.14 18.75 -0.18
N TRP A 106 11.08 19.43 0.26
CA TRP A 106 11.05 20.20 1.50
C TRP A 106 11.21 19.34 2.78
N LEU A 107 10.70 18.11 2.80
CA LEU A 107 10.91 17.18 3.91
C LEU A 107 12.32 16.60 3.89
N GLN A 108 12.91 16.38 2.72
CA GLN A 108 14.30 15.89 2.59
C GLN A 108 15.32 16.93 3.08
N GLU A 109 15.11 18.22 2.79
CA GLU A 109 15.99 19.30 3.29
C GLU A 109 15.88 19.52 4.81
N ILE A 110 14.78 19.07 5.42
CA ILE A 110 14.51 19.24 6.85
C ILE A 110 14.87 18.00 7.68
N VAL A 111 14.90 16.81 7.06
CA VAL A 111 14.98 15.51 7.74
C VAL A 111 16.13 14.68 7.16
N ASN A 112 17.31 14.83 7.75
CA ASN A 112 18.50 14.00 7.51
C ASN A 112 18.64 12.90 8.59
N ASP A 113 17.53 12.31 9.04
CA ASP A 113 17.52 11.31 10.11
C ASP A 113 16.74 10.05 9.67
N ASP A 114 17.43 8.91 9.66
CA ASP A 114 16.90 7.59 9.27
C ASP A 114 15.78 7.11 10.20
N THR A 115 15.75 7.57 11.47
CA THR A 115 14.70 7.22 12.43
C THR A 115 13.33 7.82 12.05
N ILE A 116 13.33 8.97 11.39
CA ILE A 116 12.10 9.64 10.95
C ILE A 116 11.56 8.99 9.66
N ALA A 117 12.43 8.38 8.84
CA ALA A 117 12.01 7.67 7.63
C ALA A 117 11.12 6.45 7.94
N SER A 118 11.40 5.71 9.02
CA SER A 118 10.53 4.62 9.50
C SER A 118 9.18 5.14 10.01
N ASP A 119 9.16 6.27 10.71
CA ASP A 119 7.93 6.88 11.24
C ASP A 119 7.04 7.44 10.13
N VAL A 120 7.63 7.97 9.04
CA VAL A 120 6.88 8.45 7.88
C VAL A 120 6.19 7.32 7.13
N ASN A 121 6.89 6.19 6.94
CA ASN A 121 6.30 5.02 6.30
C ASN A 121 5.24 4.34 7.19
N GLY A 122 5.44 4.33 8.51
CA GLY A 122 4.44 3.85 9.47
C GLY A 122 3.13 4.63 9.39
N ASN A 123 3.23 5.97 9.42
CA ASN A 123 2.05 6.85 9.35
C ASN A 123 1.31 6.78 8.00
N LYS A 124 2.02 6.66 6.86
CA LYS A 124 1.39 6.43 5.56
C LYS A 124 0.69 5.08 5.49
N ALA A 125 1.29 4.02 6.05
CA ALA A 125 0.68 2.70 6.12
C ALA A 125 -0.57 2.68 7.02
N ASP A 126 -0.54 3.40 8.14
CA ASP A 126 -1.69 3.52 9.03
C ASP A 126 -2.82 4.33 8.39
N LEU A 127 -2.50 5.41 7.66
CA LEU A 127 -3.49 6.15 6.89
C LEU A 127 -4.09 5.28 5.78
N PHE A 128 -3.26 4.51 5.08
CA PHE A 128 -3.71 3.57 4.06
C PHE A 128 -4.73 2.58 4.62
N ARG A 129 -4.42 1.94 5.76
CA ARG A 129 -5.33 1.03 6.46
C ARG A 129 -6.62 1.72 6.90
N TYR A 130 -6.51 2.95 7.41
CA TYR A 130 -7.66 3.75 7.83
C TYR A 130 -8.59 4.08 6.66
N MET A 131 -8.05 4.52 5.51
CA MET A 131 -8.83 4.78 4.30
C MET A 131 -9.48 3.50 3.76
N LEU A 132 -8.74 2.39 3.77
CA LEU A 132 -9.25 1.10 3.30
C LEU A 132 -10.40 0.56 4.17
N ALA A 133 -10.39 0.83 5.47
CA ALA A 133 -11.52 0.49 6.34
C ALA A 133 -12.80 1.27 6.00
N LYS A 134 -12.67 2.42 5.31
CA LYS A 134 -13.78 3.27 4.85
C LYS A 134 -14.19 2.96 3.40
N GLU A 135 -13.26 2.52 2.57
CA GLU A 135 -13.46 2.29 1.13
C GLU A 135 -13.32 0.80 0.76
N ARG A 136 -14.46 0.16 0.50
CA ARG A 136 -14.54 -1.30 0.28
C ARG A 136 -14.37 -1.72 -1.18
N ASP A 137 -14.44 -0.80 -2.13
CA ASP A 137 -14.52 -1.16 -3.55
C ASP A 137 -13.28 -0.73 -4.35
N THR A 138 -12.18 -0.38 -3.66
CA THR A 138 -10.91 -0.06 -4.35
C THR A 138 -10.29 -1.29 -4.99
N ASP A 139 -10.10 -1.24 -6.30
CA ASP A 139 -9.27 -2.18 -7.05
C ASP A 139 -7.79 -1.78 -6.95
N PHE A 140 -6.96 -2.62 -6.31
CA PHE A 140 -5.52 -2.38 -6.17
C PHE A 140 -4.67 -2.98 -7.32
N PHE A 141 -5.28 -3.83 -8.13
CA PHE A 141 -4.65 -4.54 -9.23
C PHE A 141 -4.90 -3.84 -10.57
N GLY A 142 -6.11 -3.31 -10.78
CA GLY A 142 -6.56 -2.69 -12.03
C GLY A 142 -6.69 -1.17 -12.04
N ASN A 143 -6.56 -0.48 -10.90
CA ASN A 143 -6.46 0.98 -10.90
C ASN A 143 -5.04 1.40 -11.28
N PHE A 144 -4.85 1.77 -12.56
CA PHE A 144 -3.56 2.13 -13.13
C PHE A 144 -3.33 3.65 -13.19
N ASP A 145 -2.09 4.05 -12.94
CA ASP A 145 -1.61 5.38 -13.28
C ASP A 145 -1.39 5.55 -14.79
N LYS A 146 -1.09 6.77 -15.23
CA LYS A 146 -0.82 7.05 -16.65
C LYS A 146 0.41 6.34 -17.22
N ARG A 147 1.26 5.73 -16.39
CA ARG A 147 2.39 4.90 -16.80
C ARG A 147 2.04 3.41 -16.81
N GLY A 148 0.77 3.05 -16.59
CA GLY A 148 0.32 1.66 -16.56
C GLY A 148 0.68 0.92 -15.27
N ARG A 149 1.04 1.62 -14.19
CA ARG A 149 1.39 1.00 -12.90
C ARG A 149 0.19 1.05 -11.98
N SER A 150 -0.20 -0.08 -11.41
CA SER A 150 -1.27 -0.11 -10.42
C SER A 150 -0.80 0.37 -9.04
N ILE A 151 -1.74 0.55 -8.11
CA ILE A 151 -1.42 0.81 -6.70
C ILE A 151 -0.50 -0.28 -6.13
N LEU A 152 -0.77 -1.56 -6.42
CA LEU A 152 0.10 -2.68 -6.03
C LEU A 152 1.49 -2.59 -6.67
N HIS A 153 1.58 -2.17 -7.95
CA HIS A 153 2.86 -1.98 -8.63
C HIS A 153 3.71 -0.95 -7.88
N LEU A 154 3.14 0.23 -7.59
CA LEU A 154 3.84 1.29 -6.85
C LEU A 154 4.25 0.87 -5.43
N ALA A 155 3.39 0.12 -4.74
CA ALA A 155 3.68 -0.37 -3.39
C ALA A 155 4.86 -1.35 -3.36
N ILE A 156 4.95 -2.22 -4.37
CA ILE A 156 6.09 -3.12 -4.54
C ILE A 156 7.33 -2.33 -4.94
N GLU A 157 7.19 -1.42 -5.92
CA GLU A 157 8.27 -0.54 -6.41
C GLU A 157 8.94 0.25 -5.29
N ASN A 158 8.17 0.67 -4.30
CA ASN A 158 8.67 1.44 -3.15
C ASN A 158 8.95 0.57 -1.90
N GLU A 159 9.03 -0.76 -2.07
CA GLU A 159 9.30 -1.76 -1.02
C GLU A 159 8.41 -1.66 0.24
N LEU A 160 7.16 -1.25 0.08
CA LEU A 160 6.21 -1.02 1.17
C LEU A 160 5.54 -2.32 1.63
N ARG A 161 6.32 -3.26 2.17
CA ARG A 161 5.86 -4.59 2.61
C ARG A 161 4.54 -4.56 3.36
N GLY A 162 4.43 -3.72 4.40
CA GLY A 162 3.26 -3.70 5.26
C GLY A 162 1.97 -3.28 4.55
N ILE A 163 2.06 -2.51 3.46
CA ILE A 163 0.92 -2.16 2.60
C ILE A 163 0.65 -3.28 1.61
N VAL A 164 1.70 -3.82 0.97
CA VAL A 164 1.57 -4.93 0.01
C VAL A 164 0.93 -6.15 0.64
N GLU A 165 1.42 -6.58 1.81
CA GLU A 165 0.84 -7.70 2.57
C GLU A 165 -0.61 -7.42 2.94
N HIS A 166 -0.97 -6.17 3.26
CA HIS A 166 -2.35 -5.81 3.57
C HIS A 166 -3.28 -5.88 2.34
N ILE A 167 -2.80 -5.42 1.17
CA ILE A 167 -3.52 -5.57 -0.11
C ILE A 167 -3.75 -7.06 -0.41
N LEU A 168 -2.71 -7.88 -0.28
CA LEU A 168 -2.81 -9.32 -0.54
C LEU A 168 -3.71 -10.05 0.46
N CYS A 169 -3.63 -9.69 1.74
CA CYS A 169 -4.51 -10.24 2.77
C CYS A 169 -5.98 -9.97 2.44
N ARG A 170 -6.30 -8.74 2.01
CA ARG A 170 -7.66 -8.38 1.60
C ARG A 170 -8.15 -9.25 0.45
N GLU A 171 -7.33 -9.37 -0.61
CA GLU A 171 -7.68 -10.17 -1.80
C GLU A 171 -7.85 -11.66 -1.44
N LEU A 172 -6.99 -12.19 -0.57
CA LEU A 172 -7.00 -13.59 -0.14
C LEU A 172 -8.00 -13.89 1.00
N GLY A 173 -8.70 -12.88 1.53
CA GLY A 173 -9.58 -13.03 2.69
C GLY A 173 -8.87 -13.41 3.99
N LEU A 174 -7.62 -12.97 4.18
CA LEU A 174 -6.79 -13.24 5.34
C LEU A 174 -6.74 -12.03 6.29
N GLN A 175 -6.52 -12.29 7.59
CA GLN A 175 -6.22 -11.24 8.57
C GLN A 175 -4.72 -10.93 8.61
N ASN A 176 -3.88 -11.97 8.56
CA ASN A 176 -2.43 -11.86 8.52
C ASN A 176 -1.88 -12.64 7.32
N PHE A 177 -0.84 -12.11 6.69
CA PHE A 177 -0.24 -12.73 5.51
C PHE A 177 0.39 -14.09 5.86
N ASP A 178 0.86 -14.28 7.09
CA ASP A 178 1.39 -15.55 7.58
C ASP A 178 0.36 -16.70 7.57
N ASP A 179 -0.94 -16.36 7.53
CA ASP A 179 -2.02 -17.34 7.47
C ASP A 179 -2.21 -17.93 6.07
N ILE A 180 -1.48 -17.46 5.07
CA ILE A 180 -1.49 -18.00 3.70
C ILE A 180 -1.27 -19.52 3.65
N LYS A 181 -0.47 -20.05 4.59
CA LYS A 181 -0.18 -21.50 4.73
C LYS A 181 -1.42 -22.35 5.04
N ASN A 182 -2.48 -21.72 5.54
CA ASN A 182 -3.74 -22.33 5.93
C ASN A 182 -4.77 -22.36 4.78
N LEU A 183 -4.53 -21.61 3.69
CA LEU A 183 -5.40 -21.62 2.52
C LEU A 183 -5.46 -23.02 1.88
N ARG A 184 -6.63 -23.38 1.35
CA ARG A 184 -6.91 -24.70 0.75
C ARG A 184 -7.23 -24.57 -0.73
N VAL A 185 -7.61 -25.68 -1.36
CA VAL A 185 -7.91 -25.79 -2.79
C VAL A 185 -8.93 -24.76 -3.28
N ASN A 186 -9.90 -24.38 -2.46
CA ASN A 186 -10.90 -23.35 -2.80
C ASN A 186 -10.31 -21.95 -3.04
N ALA A 187 -9.14 -21.63 -2.48
CA ALA A 187 -8.46 -20.36 -2.66
C ALA A 187 -7.43 -20.36 -3.79
N ILE A 188 -7.25 -21.50 -4.49
CA ILE A 188 -6.14 -21.67 -5.45
C ILE A 188 -6.20 -20.66 -6.61
N SER A 189 -7.39 -20.34 -7.09
CA SER A 189 -7.59 -19.37 -8.16
C SER A 189 -7.15 -17.97 -7.74
N THR A 190 -7.54 -17.53 -6.54
CA THR A 190 -7.17 -16.23 -5.97
C THR A 190 -5.67 -16.15 -5.67
N ILE A 191 -5.07 -17.20 -5.10
CA ILE A 191 -3.61 -17.26 -4.88
C ILE A 191 -2.86 -17.15 -6.22
N THR A 192 -3.35 -17.85 -7.23
CA THR A 192 -2.76 -17.85 -8.58
C THR A 192 -2.89 -16.49 -9.26
N PHE A 193 -4.03 -15.81 -9.07
CA PHE A 193 -4.23 -14.45 -9.52
C PHE A 193 -3.21 -13.49 -8.90
N CYS A 194 -3.08 -13.50 -7.55
CA CYS A 194 -2.10 -12.70 -6.84
C CYS A 194 -0.66 -13.01 -7.29
N TYR A 195 -0.33 -14.30 -7.44
CA TYR A 195 0.97 -14.75 -7.92
C TYR A 195 1.30 -14.12 -9.29
N ARG A 196 0.38 -14.23 -10.26
CA ARG A 196 0.57 -13.69 -11.61
C ARG A 196 0.75 -12.18 -11.59
N ALA A 197 -0.09 -11.47 -10.83
CA ALA A 197 0.02 -10.02 -10.72
C ALA A 197 1.41 -9.60 -10.19
N ILE A 198 1.89 -10.21 -9.11
CA ILE A 198 3.21 -9.90 -8.55
C ILE A 198 4.34 -10.32 -9.50
N HIS A 199 4.19 -11.46 -10.19
CA HIS A 199 5.18 -11.91 -11.16
C HIS A 199 5.32 -10.93 -12.33
N GLU A 200 4.22 -10.43 -12.90
CA GLU A 200 4.26 -9.39 -13.93
C GLU A 200 4.89 -8.10 -13.41
N ILE A 201 4.53 -7.67 -12.19
CA ILE A 201 5.17 -6.52 -11.54
C ILE A 201 6.68 -6.73 -11.47
N SER A 202 7.13 -7.90 -10.99
CA SER A 202 8.55 -8.19 -10.78
C SER A 202 9.40 -8.10 -12.06
N LYS A 203 8.81 -8.31 -13.23
CA LYS A 203 9.49 -8.14 -14.53
C LYS A 203 9.79 -6.67 -14.84
N SER A 204 8.96 -5.75 -14.33
CA SER A 204 9.09 -4.31 -14.58
C SER A 204 9.96 -3.57 -13.55
N VAL A 205 10.16 -4.15 -12.36
CA VAL A 205 10.82 -3.47 -11.22
C VAL A 205 12.17 -4.12 -10.85
N GLU A 206 12.96 -4.52 -11.84
CA GLU A 206 14.30 -5.12 -11.76
C GLU A 206 14.86 -5.48 -10.35
N ASP A 207 14.92 -6.78 -10.05
CA ASP A 207 15.57 -7.43 -8.88
C ASP A 207 15.21 -6.90 -7.48
N GLN A 208 13.95 -6.50 -7.27
CA GLN A 208 13.48 -6.18 -5.92
C GLN A 208 13.30 -7.42 -5.03
N TRP A 209 13.78 -7.31 -3.78
CA TRP A 209 13.74 -8.40 -2.82
C TRP A 209 12.30 -8.73 -2.37
N LEU A 210 11.46 -7.70 -2.23
CA LEU A 210 10.07 -7.85 -1.81
C LEU A 210 9.25 -8.70 -2.79
N SER A 211 9.32 -8.40 -4.10
CA SER A 211 8.58 -9.17 -5.11
C SER A 211 9.01 -10.64 -5.13
N HIS A 212 10.31 -10.93 -5.06
CA HIS A 212 10.84 -12.29 -4.99
C HIS A 212 10.34 -13.08 -3.77
N GLN A 213 10.32 -12.46 -2.59
CA GLN A 213 9.81 -13.12 -1.40
C GLN A 213 8.30 -13.41 -1.51
N LEU A 214 7.51 -12.46 -2.00
CA LEU A 214 6.07 -12.65 -2.17
C LEU A 214 5.75 -13.73 -3.21
N ILE A 215 6.43 -13.71 -4.36
CA ILE A 215 6.34 -14.76 -5.39
C ILE A 215 6.68 -16.11 -4.78
N CYS A 216 7.78 -16.20 -4.01
CA CYS A 216 8.20 -17.44 -3.39
C CYS A 216 7.15 -17.99 -2.40
N VAL A 217 6.54 -17.13 -1.58
CA VAL A 217 5.51 -17.53 -0.61
C VAL A 217 4.25 -18.03 -1.33
N LEU A 218 3.76 -17.28 -2.33
CA LEU A 218 2.58 -17.64 -3.10
C LEU A 218 2.80 -18.93 -3.89
N ALA A 219 3.91 -19.04 -4.63
CA ALA A 219 4.25 -20.23 -5.41
C ALA A 219 4.39 -21.48 -4.53
N ARG A 220 4.99 -21.35 -3.33
CA ARG A 220 5.08 -22.46 -2.37
C ARG A 220 3.70 -22.93 -1.92
N GLN A 221 2.76 -22.01 -1.70
CA GLN A 221 1.40 -22.39 -1.30
C GLN A 221 0.64 -23.04 -2.46
N ILE A 222 0.77 -22.53 -3.69
CA ILE A 222 0.21 -23.17 -4.90
C ILE A 222 0.75 -24.60 -5.04
N ALA A 223 2.07 -24.77 -4.91
CA ALA A 223 2.73 -26.09 -4.97
C ALA A 223 2.18 -27.06 -3.92
N LYS A 224 2.09 -26.62 -2.65
CA LYS A 224 1.55 -27.42 -1.55
C LYS A 224 0.13 -27.88 -1.80
N ILE A 225 -0.76 -26.97 -2.24
CA ILE A 225 -2.15 -27.29 -2.54
C ILE A 225 -2.24 -28.24 -3.74
N SER A 226 -1.43 -28.01 -4.78
CA SER A 226 -1.41 -28.82 -5.99
C SER A 226 -0.97 -30.27 -5.72
N LEU A 227 0.05 -30.47 -4.88
CA LEU A 227 0.49 -31.80 -4.47
C LEU A 227 -0.59 -32.54 -3.66
N ALA A 228 -1.26 -31.85 -2.74
CA ALA A 228 -2.26 -32.46 -1.87
C ALA A 228 -3.54 -32.85 -2.61
N ASN A 229 -3.90 -32.14 -3.69
CA ASN A 229 -5.18 -32.29 -4.38
C ASN A 229 -5.03 -32.68 -5.86
N ARG A 230 -3.98 -33.45 -6.22
CA ARG A 230 -3.66 -33.80 -7.62
C ARG A 230 -4.87 -34.32 -8.43
N LYS A 231 -5.70 -35.18 -7.84
CA LYS A 231 -6.84 -35.79 -8.53
C LYS A 231 -7.96 -34.77 -8.81
N GLU A 232 -8.17 -33.81 -7.92
CA GLU A 232 -9.21 -32.78 -8.02
C GLU A 232 -8.78 -31.66 -8.98
N LEU A 233 -7.48 -31.36 -9.06
CA LEU A 233 -6.94 -30.30 -9.90
C LEU A 233 -6.58 -30.73 -11.33
N GLN A 234 -6.52 -32.04 -11.60
CA GLN A 234 -6.28 -32.60 -12.95
C GLN A 234 -7.37 -32.21 -13.96
N GLU A 235 -8.58 -31.89 -13.52
CA GLU A 235 -9.65 -31.36 -14.39
C GLU A 235 -9.48 -29.87 -14.70
N SER A 236 -8.68 -29.14 -13.92
CA SER A 236 -8.52 -27.69 -14.06
C SER A 236 -7.35 -27.23 -14.92
N ASN A 237 -6.34 -28.09 -15.18
CA ASN A 237 -5.08 -27.97 -15.97
C ASN A 237 -4.27 -26.66 -15.92
N ARG A 238 -4.90 -25.49 -15.88
CA ARG A 238 -4.34 -24.14 -15.93
C ARG A 238 -3.42 -23.79 -14.76
N THR A 239 -3.68 -24.28 -13.54
CA THR A 239 -2.90 -23.88 -12.36
C THR A 239 -1.48 -24.46 -12.37
N VAL A 240 -1.33 -25.72 -12.75
CA VAL A 240 -0.04 -26.41 -12.83
C VAL A 240 0.78 -25.89 -14.02
N LEU A 241 0.12 -25.58 -15.13
CA LEU A 241 0.73 -24.96 -16.31
C LEU A 241 1.44 -23.63 -15.98
N ILE A 242 0.89 -22.83 -15.07
CA ILE A 242 1.47 -21.52 -14.72
C ILE A 242 2.85 -21.65 -14.06
N LEU A 243 2.97 -22.54 -13.07
CA LEU A 243 4.25 -22.76 -12.41
C LEU A 243 5.26 -23.44 -13.36
N GLN A 244 4.78 -24.22 -14.33
CA GLN A 244 5.61 -24.86 -15.34
C GLN A 244 6.24 -23.83 -16.30
N GLU A 245 5.43 -22.87 -16.79
CA GLU A 245 5.89 -21.80 -17.68
C GLU A 245 7.01 -20.97 -17.04
N ASP A 246 6.89 -20.72 -15.73
CA ASP A 246 7.84 -19.90 -14.97
C ASP A 246 8.92 -20.72 -14.23
N ALA A 247 8.98 -22.06 -14.40
CA ALA A 247 9.72 -22.96 -13.52
C ALA A 247 11.19 -22.58 -13.34
N LYS A 248 11.89 -22.17 -14.41
CA LYS A 248 13.30 -21.77 -14.36
C LYS A 248 13.51 -20.47 -13.58
N VAL A 249 12.62 -19.50 -13.74
CA VAL A 249 12.65 -18.22 -13.02
C VAL A 249 12.31 -18.47 -11.56
N LEU A 250 11.26 -19.24 -11.29
CA LEU A 250 10.86 -19.64 -9.95
C LEU A 250 11.94 -20.41 -9.21
N TYR A 251 12.69 -21.28 -9.88
CA TYR A 251 13.80 -21.99 -9.26
C TYR A 251 14.90 -21.02 -8.80
N LYS A 252 15.25 -20.02 -9.63
CA LYS A 252 16.20 -18.96 -9.25
C LYS A 252 15.69 -18.13 -8.07
N ILE A 253 14.42 -17.74 -8.08
CA ILE A 253 13.78 -17.02 -6.97
C ILE A 253 13.79 -17.89 -5.70
N ALA A 254 13.45 -19.17 -5.81
CA ALA A 254 13.45 -20.09 -4.68
C ALA A 254 14.85 -20.27 -4.08
N MET A 255 15.90 -20.32 -4.91
CA MET A 255 17.29 -20.31 -4.45
C MET A 255 17.63 -19.01 -3.71
N LYS A 256 17.31 -17.84 -4.30
CA LYS A 256 17.53 -16.52 -3.66
C LYS A 256 16.83 -16.43 -2.30
N CYS A 257 15.59 -16.90 -2.21
CA CYS A 257 14.80 -16.93 -0.98
C CYS A 257 15.09 -18.13 -0.07
N ARG A 258 16.04 -19.01 -0.42
CA ARG A 258 16.41 -20.24 0.32
C ARG A 258 15.21 -21.16 0.63
N SER A 259 14.28 -21.25 -0.30
CA SER A 259 13.04 -22.02 -0.16
C SER A 259 13.21 -23.45 -0.67
N LEU A 260 13.80 -24.32 0.16
CA LEU A 260 14.05 -25.74 -0.17
C LEU A 260 12.79 -26.50 -0.62
N SER A 261 11.64 -26.23 0.02
CA SER A 261 10.38 -26.90 -0.32
C SER A 261 9.89 -26.58 -1.73
N LEU A 262 10.06 -25.32 -2.18
CA LEU A 262 9.69 -24.90 -3.53
C LEU A 262 10.70 -25.44 -4.55
N MET A 263 12.00 -25.41 -4.24
CA MET A 263 13.03 -26.02 -5.10
C MET A 263 12.75 -27.51 -5.33
N TYR A 264 12.47 -28.25 -4.25
CA TYR A 264 12.14 -29.67 -4.32
C TYR A 264 10.87 -29.94 -5.15
N TYR A 265 9.81 -29.15 -4.95
CA TYR A 265 8.59 -29.25 -5.75
C TYR A 265 8.86 -29.06 -7.24
N LEU A 266 9.58 -27.99 -7.60
CA LEU A 266 9.86 -27.69 -9.01
C LEU A 266 10.73 -28.79 -9.65
N TYR A 267 11.73 -29.31 -8.92
CA TYR A 267 12.56 -30.43 -9.40
C TYR A 267 11.73 -31.71 -9.62
N LEU A 268 10.78 -32.00 -8.72
CA LEU A 268 9.93 -33.18 -8.79
C LEU A 268 8.94 -33.11 -9.96
N GLU A 269 8.24 -31.98 -10.12
CA GLU A 269 7.17 -31.83 -11.11
C GLU A 269 7.67 -31.38 -12.49
N PHE A 270 8.78 -30.63 -12.55
CA PHE A 270 9.30 -30.03 -13.78
C PHE A 270 10.80 -30.32 -13.99
N PRO A 271 11.25 -31.58 -13.94
CA PRO A 271 12.67 -31.93 -14.02
C PRO A 271 13.34 -31.48 -15.32
N ASN A 272 12.58 -31.38 -16.42
CA ASN A 272 13.11 -30.95 -17.72
C ASN A 272 13.22 -29.42 -17.87
N ALA A 273 12.61 -28.65 -16.96
CA ALA A 273 12.59 -27.19 -17.03
C ALA A 273 13.69 -26.54 -16.16
N ILE A 274 14.36 -27.32 -15.32
CA ILE A 274 15.38 -26.88 -14.36
C ILE A 274 16.71 -27.56 -14.73
N PRO A 275 17.81 -26.79 -14.82
CA PRO A 275 19.13 -27.33 -15.13
C PRO A 275 19.69 -28.24 -14.03
#